data_AF-A0A3C0Z8N2-F1
#
_entry.id   AF-A0A3C0Z8N2-F1
#
_cell.length_a   1.000
_cell.length_b   1.000
_cell.length_c   1.000
_cell.angle_alpha   90.00
_cell.angle_beta   90.00
_cell.angle_gamma   90.00
#
_symmetry.space_group_name_H-M   'P 1'
#
loop_
_entity.id
_entity.type
_entity.pdbx_description
1 polymer ?
#
loop_
_entity_poly.entity_id
_entity_poly.type
_entity_poly.pdbx_seq_one_letter_code
_entity_poly.pdbx_strand_id
1 'polypeptide(L)'
;VDNTEAIYNIVNLALAEKDWATWNFAQWFVKEQIEEEKLALELIDKLKIAGGDRASDESLFALDSSLEAMPDEVTLAREATADDPK
;
A
#
# COMPACT_ATOMS: atom_id res chain seq x y z
N VAL A 1 -5.42 -7.63 -6.80
CA VAL A 1 -4.62 -8.40 -7.77
C VAL A 1 -4.67 -7.73 -9.13
N ASP A 2 -5.85 -7.50 -9.71
CA ASP A 2 -6.01 -6.78 -10.99
C ASP A 2 -5.31 -5.40 -11.03
N ASN A 3 -5.39 -4.60 -9.97
CA ASN A 3 -4.69 -3.30 -9.91
C ASN A 3 -3.16 -3.45 -9.90
N THR A 4 -2.62 -4.33 -9.06
CA THR A 4 -1.17 -4.60 -8.99
C THR A 4 -0.64 -5.09 -10.34
N GLU A 5 -1.37 -6.00 -10.99
CA GLU A 5 -1.04 -6.49 -12.33
C GLU A 5 -1.13 -5.39 -13.39
N ALA A 6 -2.15 -4.53 -13.35
CA ALA A 6 -2.29 -3.41 -14.27
C ALA A 6 -1.12 -2.42 -14.16
N ILE A 7 -0.69 -2.09 -12.94
CA ILE A 7 0.47 -1.20 -12.70
C ILE A 7 1.75 -1.84 -13.26
N TYR A 8 1.99 -3.12 -12.99
CA TYR A 8 3.16 -3.82 -13.54
C TYR A 8 3.13 -3.92 -15.06
N ASN A 9 1.97 -4.12 -15.66
CA ASN A 9 1.83 -4.12 -17.12
C ASN A 9 2.21 -2.76 -17.72
N ILE A 10 1.83 -1.64 -17.10
CA ILE A 10 2.21 -0.29 -17.54
C ILE A 10 3.72 -0.08 -17.39
N VAL A 11 4.32 -0.48 -16.26
CA VAL A 11 5.77 -0.38 -16.02
C VAL A 11 6.56 -1.19 -17.05
N ASN A 12 6.13 -2.42 -17.32
CA ASN A 12 6.77 -3.31 -18.29
C ASN A 12 6.65 -2.77 -19.72
N LEU A 13 5.49 -2.22 -20.09
CA LEU A 13 5.28 -1.61 -21.39
C LEU A 13 6.15 -0.35 -21.57
N ALA A 14 6.21 0.52 -20.57
CA ALA A 14 7.06 1.72 -20.61
C ALA A 14 8.54 1.36 -20.77
N LEU A 15 9.00 0.30 -20.09
CA LEU A 15 10.36 -0.21 -20.24
C LEU A 15 10.62 -0.78 -21.64
N ALA A 16 9.67 -1.55 -22.19
CA ALA A 16 9.78 -2.14 -23.52
C ALA A 16 9.85 -1.08 -24.63
N GLU A 17 9.04 -0.02 -24.52
CA GLU A 17 8.99 1.11 -25.45
C GLU A 17 10.12 2.14 -25.20
N LYS A 18 10.95 1.93 -24.16
CA LYS A 18 12.00 2.87 -23.71
C LYS A 18 11.47 4.26 -23.36
N ASP A 19 10.22 4.34 -22.89
CA ASP A 19 9.66 5.55 -22.30
C ASP A 19 10.13 5.69 -20.85
N TRP A 20 11.32 6.27 -20.70
CA TRP A 20 11.96 6.46 -19.40
C TRP A 20 11.20 7.41 -18.48
N ALA A 21 10.44 8.36 -19.03
CA ALA A 21 9.68 9.32 -18.23
C ALA A 21 8.49 8.61 -17.55
N THR A 22 7.71 7.86 -18.33
CA THR A 22 6.59 7.06 -17.79
C THR A 22 7.09 5.95 -16.88
N TRP A 23 8.21 5.30 -17.21
CA TRP A 23 8.80 4.27 -16.35
C TRP A 23 9.19 4.82 -14.97
N ASN A 24 9.87 5.99 -14.94
CA ASN A 24 10.25 6.66 -13.69
C ASN A 24 9.01 7.12 -12.89
N PHE A 25 8.02 7.71 -13.55
CA PHE A 25 6.77 8.12 -12.92
C PHE A 25 6.02 6.93 -12.29
N ALA A 26 5.95 5.80 -13.00
CA ALA A 26 5.25 4.61 -12.53
C ALA A 26 5.92 3.94 -11.32
N GLN A 27 7.21 4.21 -11.04
CA GLN A 27 7.88 3.67 -9.86
C GLN A 27 7.23 4.16 -8.56
N TRP A 28 6.68 5.37 -8.53
CA TRP A 28 5.97 5.88 -7.36
C TRP A 28 4.76 5.01 -7.02
N PHE A 29 3.94 4.66 -8.02
CA PHE A 29 2.79 3.76 -7.83
C PHE A 29 3.21 2.36 -7.39
N VAL A 30 4.34 1.85 -7.90
CA VAL A 30 4.87 0.55 -7.46
C VAL A 30 5.27 0.59 -5.99
N LYS A 31 5.94 1.66 -5.54
CA LYS A 31 6.31 1.85 -4.14
C LYS A 31 5.06 1.91 -3.25
N GLU A 32 4.07 2.71 -3.64
CA GLU A 32 2.79 2.84 -2.92
C GLU A 32 2.10 1.49 -2.76
N GLN A 33 1.99 0.70 -3.84
CA GLN A 33 1.38 -0.63 -3.78
C GLN A 33 2.10 -1.57 -2.81
N ILE A 34 3.44 -1.51 -2.72
CA ILE A 34 4.20 -2.33 -1.77
C ILE A 34 3.89 -1.92 -0.33
N GLU A 35 3.79 -0.62 -0.06
CA GLU A 35 3.46 -0.09 1.26
C GLU A 35 2.02 -0.44 1.68
N GLU A 36 1.05 -0.29 0.78
CA GLU A 36 -0.34 -0.68 1.00
C GLU A 36 -0.50 -2.19 1.23
N GLU A 37 0.14 -3.03 0.40
CA GLU A 37 0.07 -4.49 0.56
C GLU A 37 0.71 -4.93 1.88
N LYS A 38 1.81 -4.30 2.29
CA LYS A 38 2.44 -4.56 3.60
C LYS A 38 1.51 -4.16 4.75
N LEU A 39 0.90 -2.98 4.70
CA LEU A 39 -0.07 -2.53 5.71
C LEU A 39 -1.25 -3.50 5.83
N ALA A 40 -1.79 -3.95 4.69
CA ALA A 40 -2.88 -4.92 4.66
C ALA A 40 -2.48 -6.25 5.32
N LEU A 41 -1.27 -6.75 5.05
CA LEU A 41 -0.74 -7.96 5.69
C LEU A 41 -0.56 -7.78 7.20
N GLU A 42 -0.02 -6.65 7.63
CA GLU A 42 0.13 -6.33 9.05
C GLU A 42 -1.22 -6.26 9.76
N LEU A 43 -2.24 -5.67 9.13
CA LEU A 43 -3.60 -5.62 9.66
C LEU A 43 -4.22 -7.03 9.79
N ILE A 44 -4.05 -7.87 8.78
CA ILE A 44 -4.49 -9.27 8.81
C ILE A 44 -3.84 -10.02 9.97
N ASP A 45 -2.54 -9.81 10.20
CA ASP A 45 -1.83 -10.48 11.28
C ASP A 45 -2.27 -9.97 12.66
N LYS A 46 -2.53 -8.68 12.82
CA LYS A 46 -3.16 -8.12 14.04
C LYS A 46 -4.54 -8.72 14.29
N LEU A 47 -5.36 -8.90 13.25
CA LEU A 47 -6.67 -9.54 13.35
C LEU A 47 -6.55 -11.02 13.77
N LYS A 48 -5.58 -11.76 13.23
CA LYS A 48 -5.31 -13.14 13.65
C LYS A 48 -4.90 -13.21 15.12
N ILE A 49 -4.07 -12.27 15.59
CA ILE A 49 -3.67 -12.16 17.01
C ILE A 49 -4.90 -11.89 17.89
N ALA A 50 -5.84 -11.07 17.42
CA ALA A 50 -7.11 -10.81 18.12
C ALA A 50 -8.08 -12.01 18.13
N GLY A 51 -7.73 -13.14 17.50
CA GLY A 51 -8.53 -14.36 17.49
C GLY A 51 -9.15 -14.72 16.13
N GLY A 52 -8.93 -13.89 15.10
CA GLY A 52 -9.42 -14.11 13.73
C GLY A 52 -10.93 -14.37 13.72
N ASP A 53 -11.35 -15.46 13.09
CA ASP A 53 -12.76 -15.87 13.00
C ASP A 53 -13.44 -16.13 14.35
N ARG A 54 -12.66 -16.23 15.44
CA ARG A 54 -13.13 -16.46 16.82
C ARG A 54 -12.83 -15.30 17.76
N ALA A 55 -12.52 -14.12 17.22
CA ALA A 55 -12.29 -12.93 18.02
C ALA A 55 -13.51 -12.61 18.90
N SER A 56 -13.27 -12.28 20.17
CA SER A 56 -14.32 -11.80 21.08
C SER A 56 -14.55 -10.29 20.90
N ASP A 57 -15.69 -9.80 21.37
CA ASP A 57 -16.02 -8.37 21.32
C ASP A 57 -14.94 -7.51 22.01
N GLU A 58 -14.37 -7.97 23.13
CA GLU A 58 -13.28 -7.26 23.82
C GLU A 58 -11.99 -7.23 22.99
N SER A 59 -11.65 -8.32 22.30
CA SER A 59 -10.46 -8.39 21.45
C SER A 59 -10.58 -7.53 20.20
N LEU A 60 -11.79 -7.44 19.63
CA LEU A 60 -12.09 -6.56 18.50
C LEU A 60 -12.08 -5.10 18.94
N PHE A 61 -12.61 -4.78 20.12
CA PHE A 61 -12.54 -3.42 20.68
C PHE A 61 -11.09 -2.98 20.94
N ALA A 62 -10.25 -3.87 21.48
CA ALA A 62 -8.82 -3.59 21.68
C ALA A 62 -8.07 -3.40 20.36
N LEU A 63 -8.42 -4.17 19.32
CA LEU A 63 -7.86 -4.00 17.98
C LEU A 63 -8.26 -2.64 17.40
N ASP A 64 -9.54 -2.27 17.48
CA ASP A 64 -10.07 -0.99 17.00
C ASP A 64 -9.35 0.21 17.62
N SER A 65 -9.21 0.22 18.95
CA SER A 65 -8.43 1.25 19.66
C SER A 65 -6.96 1.29 19.23
N SER A 66 -6.38 0.12 18.90
CA SER A 66 -5.00 0.07 18.39
C SER A 66 -4.88 0.60 16.96
N LEU A 67 -5.91 0.48 16.13
CA LEU A 67 -5.92 1.01 14.76
C LEU A 67 -6.07 2.54 14.79
N GLU A 68 -6.90 3.08 15.69
CA GLU A 68 -7.05 4.52 15.89
C GLU A 68 -5.72 5.20 16.27
N ALA A 69 -4.86 4.50 17.00
CA ALA A 69 -3.54 5.01 17.39
C ALA A 69 -2.45 4.83 16.31
N MET A 70 -2.75 4.19 15.17
CA MET A 70 -1.76 4.05 14.10
C MET A 70 -1.52 5.41 13.42
N PRO A 71 -0.26 5.78 13.14
CA PRO A 71 0.03 7.02 12.44
C PRO A 71 -0.55 6.99 11.02
N ASP A 72 -1.21 8.08 10.64
CA ASP A 72 -1.80 8.31 9.33
C ASP A 72 -0.69 8.79 8.37
N GLU A 73 0.35 7.99 8.17
CA GLU A 73 1.41 8.27 7.20
C GLU A 73 0.92 7.89 5.80
N VAL A 74 0.02 8.70 5.24
CA VAL A 74 -0.29 8.66 3.80
C VAL A 74 0.25 9.96 3.20
N THR A 75 1.43 9.88 2.61
CA THR A 75 1.97 10.98 1.80
C THR A 75 1.15 11.05 0.51
N LEU A 76 0.28 12.07 0.40
CA LEU A 76 -0.61 12.19 -0.75
C LEU A 76 0.18 12.40 -2.05
N ALA A 77 -0.18 11.63 -3.08
CA ALA A 77 0.37 11.65 -4.44
C ALA A 77 0.55 13.04 -5.10
N ARG A 78 -0.15 14.07 -4.60
CA ARG A 78 -0.04 15.44 -5.11
C ARG A 78 1.28 16.14 -4.76
N GLU A 79 2.05 15.59 -3.82
CA GLU A 79 3.33 16.18 -3.41
C GLU A 79 4.52 15.59 -4.18
N ALA A 80 4.37 14.40 -4.78
CA ALA A 80 5.39 13.78 -5.62
C ALA A 80 5.32 14.34 -7.05
N THR A 81 6.29 15.18 -7.40
CA THR A 81 6.49 15.67 -8.78
C THR A 81 7.77 15.08 -9.36
N ALA A 82 7.97 15.18 -10.67
CA ALA A 82 9.21 14.72 -11.32
C ALA A 82 10.49 15.37 -10.74
N ASP A 83 10.34 16.52 -10.05
CA ASP A 83 11.43 17.28 -9.42
C ASP A 83 11.55 17.04 -7.90
N ASP A 84 10.60 16.34 -7.25
CA ASP A 84 10.72 15.92 -5.84
C ASP A 84 10.07 14.54 -5.61
N PRO A 85 10.83 13.45 -5.86
CA PRO A 85 10.39 12.08 -5.59
C PRO A 85 10.78 11.72 -4.15
N LYS A 86 9.91 12.00 -3.18
CA LYS A 86 10.07 11.46 -1.81
C LYS A 86 9.16 10.27 -1.59
#